data_AF-A0A0V0JCR2-F1
#
_entry.id   AF-A0A0V0JCR2-F1
#
_cell.length_a   1.000
_cell.length_b   1.000
_cell.length_c   1.000
_cell.angle_alpha   90.00
_cell.angle_beta   90.00
_cell.angle_gamma   90.00
#
_symmetry.space_group_name_H-M   'P 1'
#
loop_
_entity.id
_entity.type
_entity.pdbx_description
1 polymer ?
#
loop_
_entity_poly.entity_id
_entity_poly.type
_entity_poly.pdbx_seq_one_letter_code
_entity_poly.pdbx_strand_id
1 'polypeptide(L)'
;FCFSFIMLWLPFFLKFLSAIRVQTPVIWGSSVVTTTHGPSPLLHYETKTKPRFWLDNDALKIKNETCYVKEVIVGRPCSVKKVSTGFVTEIQIFSVNRHNVFSLLEISTFFAPGCKFSKPSIGEGFPAASLPLSRFMKGSSEVNIQFAALIDPQSYYILLHDDIGKICEWKDAALENGKKEFCQLTFRNNNSEAWFYGTFQRDNKERNNYKWWSKSGPLISVSVDWMQTGNAPENKICSRNADMNALSSRNSN
;
A
#
# COMPACT_ATOMS: atom_id res chain seq x y z
N PHE A 1 39.94 -18.66 63.59
CA PHE A 1 38.49 -18.50 63.82
C PHE A 1 38.02 -17.27 63.05
N CYS A 2 37.00 -17.47 62.21
CA CYS A 2 36.14 -16.53 61.47
C CYS A 2 36.77 -15.44 60.59
N PHE A 3 36.70 -15.53 59.25
CA PHE A 3 35.55 -15.31 58.34
C PHE A 3 35.11 -13.85 58.15
N SER A 4 35.27 -13.41 56.89
CA SER A 4 34.29 -12.66 56.08
C SER A 4 34.05 -11.17 56.40
N PHE A 5 33.86 -10.26 55.45
CA PHE A 5 33.19 -10.38 54.15
C PHE A 5 33.82 -9.46 53.10
N ILE A 6 33.95 -10.02 51.89
CA ILE A 6 34.05 -9.31 50.60
C ILE A 6 32.79 -8.46 50.41
N MET A 7 32.93 -7.17 50.10
CA MET A 7 31.82 -6.35 49.65
C MET A 7 32.19 -5.55 48.40
N LEU A 8 31.90 -6.19 47.26
CA LEU A 8 31.43 -5.63 46.00
C LEU A 8 31.48 -4.10 45.82
N TRP A 9 32.33 -3.64 44.89
CA TRP A 9 32.08 -2.42 44.13
C TRP A 9 32.24 -2.72 42.63
N LEU A 10 31.17 -3.20 42.01
CA LEU A 10 31.00 -3.16 40.56
C LEU A 10 29.63 -2.51 40.26
N PRO A 11 29.61 -1.23 39.86
CA PRO A 11 28.50 -0.81 39.01
C PRO A 11 28.96 0.22 37.99
N PHE A 12 29.44 -0.21 36.82
CA PHE A 12 29.54 0.70 35.67
C PHE A 12 29.38 -0.02 34.32
N PHE A 13 28.38 -0.89 34.21
CA PHE A 13 28.01 -1.51 32.94
C PHE A 13 26.49 -1.62 32.81
N LEU A 14 25.75 -0.51 32.88
CA LEU A 14 24.30 -0.52 32.66
C LEU A 14 23.76 0.87 32.28
N LYS A 15 24.36 1.56 31.30
CA LYS A 15 23.81 2.85 30.81
C LYS A 15 23.95 3.12 29.31
N PHE A 16 23.81 2.14 28.43
CA PHE A 16 23.51 2.43 27.01
C PHE A 16 22.62 1.36 26.37
N LEU A 17 21.48 1.06 26.99
CA LEU A 17 20.32 0.64 26.22
C LEU A 17 19.48 1.91 25.99
N SER A 18 19.96 2.78 25.11
CA SER A 18 19.07 3.74 24.47
C SER A 18 18.04 2.90 23.71
N ALA A 19 16.86 2.72 24.30
CA ALA A 19 15.72 2.20 23.58
C ALA A 19 15.55 3.11 22.36
N ILE A 20 15.98 2.65 21.18
CA ILE A 20 15.68 3.29 19.91
C ILE A 20 14.16 3.24 19.83
N ARG A 21 13.51 4.34 20.19
CA ARG A 21 12.07 4.49 20.06
C ARG A 21 11.84 4.51 18.55
N VAL A 22 11.58 3.34 17.97
CA VAL A 22 11.24 3.20 16.55
C VAL A 22 10.02 4.06 16.34
N GLN A 23 10.22 5.21 15.71
CA GLN A 23 9.15 6.14 15.43
C GLN A 23 8.24 5.46 14.41
N THR A 24 6.95 5.31 14.75
CA THR A 24 5.97 4.77 13.82
C THR A 24 5.93 5.69 12.61
N PRO A 25 6.23 5.19 11.40
CA PRO A 25 6.28 6.04 10.23
C PRO A 25 4.89 6.58 9.90
N VAL A 26 4.85 7.82 9.42
CA VAL A 26 3.61 8.47 8.98
C VAL A 26 3.29 7.99 7.57
N ILE A 27 2.10 7.41 7.41
CA ILE A 27 1.57 6.99 6.11
C ILE A 27 0.95 8.22 5.45
N TRP A 28 1.37 8.52 4.23
CA TRP A 28 0.91 9.67 3.44
C TRP A 28 0.36 9.28 2.06
N GLY A 29 0.24 7.99 1.79
CA GLY A 29 -0.13 7.47 0.48
C GLY A 29 -0.87 6.13 0.56
N SER A 30 -0.53 5.24 -0.37
CA SER A 30 -1.25 3.97 -0.55
C SER A 30 -1.06 3.05 0.64
N SER A 31 -2.15 2.41 1.06
CA SER A 31 -2.17 1.69 2.33
C SER A 31 -3.21 0.58 2.35
N VAL A 32 -3.13 -0.28 3.36
CA VAL A 32 -4.14 -1.29 3.64
C VAL A 32 -4.67 -1.11 5.04
N VAL A 33 -6.00 -1.03 5.16
CA VAL A 33 -6.69 -1.01 6.44
C VAL A 33 -7.14 -2.42 6.77
N THR A 34 -6.53 -3.01 7.78
CA THR A 34 -6.73 -4.42 8.17
C THR A 34 -7.68 -4.61 9.34
N THR A 35 -8.12 -3.52 9.98
CA THR A 35 -9.09 -3.53 11.08
C THR A 35 -10.36 -4.25 10.63
N THR A 36 -10.91 -5.11 11.49
CA THR A 36 -12.06 -5.94 11.08
C THR A 36 -13.39 -5.21 11.14
N HIS A 37 -13.53 -4.20 11.99
CA HIS A 37 -14.77 -3.47 12.24
C HIS A 37 -14.47 -2.02 12.64
N GLY A 38 -15.51 -1.18 12.59
CA GLY A 38 -15.43 0.21 13.04
C GLY A 38 -14.80 1.15 12.00
N PRO A 39 -14.39 2.35 12.44
CA PRO A 39 -13.86 3.36 11.54
C PRO A 39 -12.45 3.01 11.07
N SER A 40 -12.08 3.54 9.91
CA SER A 40 -10.71 3.53 9.45
C SER A 40 -9.82 4.34 10.42
N PRO A 41 -8.50 4.14 10.42
CA PRO A 41 -7.61 5.18 10.93
C PRO A 41 -7.84 6.49 10.17
N LEU A 42 -7.34 7.60 10.71
CA LEU A 42 -7.28 8.84 9.94
C LEU A 42 -6.30 8.63 8.79
N LEU A 43 -6.85 8.54 7.58
CA LEU A 43 -6.10 8.39 6.34
C LEU A 43 -5.55 9.75 5.95
N HIS A 44 -4.25 9.81 5.67
CA HIS A 44 -3.53 11.03 5.30
C HIS A 44 -2.96 10.86 3.90
N TYR A 45 -3.22 11.82 3.02
CA TYR A 45 -2.74 11.82 1.64
C TYR A 45 -2.13 13.16 1.27
N GLU A 46 -1.02 13.10 0.54
CA GLU A 46 -0.36 14.28 -0.04
C GLU A 46 -0.35 14.17 -1.56
N THR A 47 -0.89 15.19 -2.24
CA THR A 47 -1.05 15.21 -3.70
C THR A 47 -0.67 16.57 -4.29
N LYS A 48 -0.15 16.59 -5.51
CA LYS A 48 0.27 17.85 -6.17
C LYS A 48 -0.91 18.67 -6.70
N THR A 49 -1.95 17.98 -7.16
CA THR A 49 -3.14 18.57 -7.77
C THR A 49 -4.35 18.35 -6.87
N LYS A 50 -5.42 19.15 -7.07
CA LYS A 50 -6.63 19.01 -6.27
C LYS A 50 -7.23 17.61 -6.50
N PRO A 51 -7.33 16.77 -5.46
CA PRO A 51 -7.78 15.40 -5.63
C PRO A 51 -9.28 15.31 -5.92
N ARG A 52 -9.64 14.23 -6.61
CA ARG A 52 -10.99 13.67 -6.67
C ARG A 52 -10.98 12.35 -5.91
N PHE A 53 -12.10 12.00 -5.31
CA PHE A 53 -12.21 10.88 -4.39
C PHE A 53 -13.27 9.89 -4.86
N TRP A 54 -12.98 8.62 -4.68
CA TRP A 54 -13.92 7.54 -4.91
C TRP A 54 -13.91 6.57 -3.73
N LEU A 55 -15.08 6.05 -3.40
CA LEU A 55 -15.26 4.97 -2.44
C LEU A 55 -16.07 3.90 -3.16
N ASP A 56 -15.47 2.72 -3.36
CA ASP A 56 -16.07 1.61 -4.12
C ASP A 56 -16.60 2.01 -5.50
N ASN A 57 -15.81 2.83 -6.22
CA ASN A 57 -16.11 3.42 -7.53
C ASN A 57 -17.18 4.52 -7.56
N ASP A 58 -17.83 4.82 -6.43
CA ASP A 58 -18.75 5.95 -6.32
C ASP A 58 -17.99 7.24 -5.95
N ALA A 59 -18.34 8.34 -6.60
CA ALA A 59 -17.73 9.65 -6.32
C ALA A 59 -18.03 10.10 -4.88
N LEU A 60 -16.98 10.39 -4.12
CA LEU A 60 -17.07 10.90 -2.77
C LEU A 60 -16.93 12.42 -2.77
N LYS A 61 -17.88 13.08 -2.09
CA LYS A 61 -17.89 14.54 -1.90
C LYS A 61 -17.59 14.89 -0.46
N ILE A 62 -16.91 16.01 -0.24
CA ILE A 62 -16.65 16.54 1.09
C ILE A 62 -17.44 17.85 1.25
N LYS A 63 -18.28 17.92 2.29
CA LYS A 63 -19.02 19.15 2.68
C LYS A 63 -18.92 19.28 4.20
N ASN A 64 -18.51 20.43 4.72
CA ASN A 64 -18.42 20.71 6.17
C ASN A 64 -17.78 19.55 6.95
N GLU A 65 -16.53 19.21 6.62
CA GLU A 65 -15.74 18.15 7.26
C GLU A 65 -16.34 16.73 7.18
N THR A 66 -17.31 16.52 6.30
CA THR A 66 -18.08 15.28 6.19
C THR A 66 -17.97 14.68 4.80
N CYS A 67 -17.67 13.38 4.73
CA CYS A 67 -17.67 12.61 3.49
C CYS A 67 -19.08 12.10 3.16
N TYR A 68 -19.48 12.28 1.90
CA TYR A 68 -20.74 11.80 1.36
C TYR A 68 -20.52 10.96 0.10
N VAL A 69 -21.25 9.87 0.00
CA VAL A 69 -21.43 9.08 -1.23
C VAL A 69 -22.92 9.02 -1.52
N LYS A 70 -23.35 9.46 -2.71
CA LYS A 70 -24.79 9.52 -3.09
C LYS A 70 -25.66 10.20 -2.00
N GLU A 71 -25.13 11.29 -1.43
CA GLU A 71 -25.74 12.07 -0.33
C GLU A 71 -25.90 11.32 1.03
N VAL A 72 -25.38 10.09 1.15
CA VAL A 72 -25.26 9.36 2.42
C VAL A 72 -23.93 9.68 3.10
N ILE A 73 -23.95 9.94 4.41
CA ILE A 73 -22.73 10.17 5.19
C ILE A 73 -21.96 8.85 5.33
N VAL A 74 -20.68 8.87 4.96
CA VAL A 74 -19.79 7.68 5.03
C VAL A 74 -18.57 7.88 5.92
N GLY A 75 -18.28 9.12 6.35
CA GLY A 75 -17.08 9.38 7.13
C GLY A 75 -16.97 10.80 7.68
N ARG A 76 -16.25 10.92 8.81
CA ARG A 76 -15.78 12.14 9.49
C ARG A 76 -14.57 11.79 10.36
N PRO A 77 -13.57 12.69 10.50
CA PRO A 77 -13.42 13.95 9.77
C PRO A 77 -12.99 13.71 8.31
N CYS A 78 -13.35 14.64 7.42
CA CYS A 78 -12.95 14.63 6.02
C CYS A 78 -12.57 16.04 5.56
N SER A 79 -11.29 16.27 5.22
CA SER A 79 -10.82 17.60 4.84
C SER A 79 -9.81 17.56 3.70
N VAL A 80 -9.76 18.67 2.95
CA VAL A 80 -8.76 18.91 1.91
C VAL A 80 -8.23 20.32 2.11
N LYS A 81 -6.94 20.43 2.41
CA LYS A 81 -6.27 21.70 2.68
C LYS A 81 -5.22 21.94 1.61
N LYS A 82 -5.22 23.13 1.00
CA LYS A 82 -4.14 23.55 0.10
C LYS A 82 -2.92 23.90 0.94
N VAL A 83 -1.77 23.37 0.58
CA VAL A 83 -0.46 23.66 1.18
C VAL A 83 0.50 24.17 0.11
N SER A 84 1.69 24.63 0.50
CA SER A 84 2.68 25.18 -0.45
C SER A 84 3.12 24.16 -1.52
N THR A 85 3.14 22.88 -1.18
CA THR A 85 3.58 21.77 -2.05
C THR A 85 2.44 21.06 -2.77
N GLY A 86 1.17 21.47 -2.57
CA GLY A 86 0.00 20.82 -3.17
C GLY A 86 -1.22 20.81 -2.26
N PHE A 87 -1.75 19.62 -1.97
CA PHE A 87 -2.93 19.40 -1.16
C PHE A 87 -2.71 18.26 -0.16
N VAL A 88 -3.12 18.52 1.08
CA VAL A 88 -3.22 17.52 2.14
C VAL A 88 -4.68 17.11 2.29
N THR A 89 -4.94 15.81 2.26
CA THR A 89 -6.26 15.24 2.51
C THR A 89 -6.22 14.38 3.77
N GLU A 90 -7.17 14.60 4.68
CA GLU A 90 -7.34 13.83 5.89
C GLU A 90 -8.77 13.26 5.90
N ILE A 91 -8.93 11.94 5.89
CA ILE A 91 -10.23 11.26 5.78
C ILE A 91 -10.33 10.10 6.76
N GLN A 92 -11.46 10.00 7.45
CA GLN A 92 -11.82 8.81 8.23
C GLN A 92 -13.19 8.28 7.78
N ILE A 93 -13.22 7.02 7.35
CA ILE A 93 -14.43 6.32 6.91
C ILE A 93 -15.01 5.54 8.10
N PHE A 94 -16.33 5.56 8.28
CA PHE A 94 -16.97 5.01 9.48
C PHE A 94 -16.97 3.48 9.57
N SER A 95 -16.95 2.76 8.44
CA SER A 95 -17.13 1.31 8.42
C SER A 95 -16.20 0.62 7.44
N VAL A 96 -15.04 0.16 7.92
CA VAL A 96 -14.01 -0.50 7.08
C VAL A 96 -14.49 -1.82 6.46
N ASN A 97 -15.48 -2.49 7.05
CA ASN A 97 -15.99 -3.78 6.57
C ASN A 97 -17.12 -3.66 5.52
N ARG A 98 -17.54 -2.45 5.17
CA ARG A 98 -18.56 -2.19 4.13
C ARG A 98 -17.98 -1.68 2.82
N HIS A 99 -16.67 -1.50 2.79
CA HIS A 99 -15.96 -0.92 1.67
C HIS A 99 -14.80 -1.83 1.27
N ASN A 100 -14.44 -1.79 -0.01
CA ASN A 100 -13.31 -2.52 -0.56
C ASN A 100 -12.13 -1.58 -0.79
N VAL A 101 -12.40 -0.38 -1.30
CA VAL A 101 -11.35 0.55 -1.71
C VAL A 101 -11.79 1.99 -1.59
N PHE A 102 -10.91 2.82 -1.04
CA PHE A 102 -10.94 4.26 -1.18
C PHE A 102 -9.80 4.67 -2.11
N SER A 103 -10.09 5.47 -3.11
CA SER A 103 -9.07 5.89 -4.09
C SER A 103 -9.14 7.38 -4.40
N LEU A 104 -7.95 7.90 -4.68
CA LEU A 104 -7.72 9.15 -5.37
C LEU A 104 -7.12 8.81 -6.74
N LEU A 105 -6.96 9.80 -7.62
CA LEU A 105 -6.41 9.58 -8.97
C LEU A 105 -5.09 8.79 -9.01
N GLU A 106 -4.24 8.94 -7.98
CA GLU A 106 -2.88 8.40 -7.97
C GLU A 106 -2.60 7.42 -6.83
N ILE A 107 -3.52 7.30 -5.88
CA ILE A 107 -3.29 6.65 -4.60
C ILE A 107 -4.52 5.81 -4.24
N SER A 108 -4.30 4.64 -3.67
CA SER A 108 -5.35 3.70 -3.29
C SER A 108 -5.15 3.20 -1.86
N THR A 109 -6.23 3.19 -1.09
CA THR A 109 -6.32 2.50 0.19
C THR A 109 -7.30 1.35 0.09
N PHE A 110 -6.83 0.14 0.31
CA PHE A 110 -7.68 -1.05 0.32
C PHE A 110 -8.15 -1.36 1.74
N PHE A 111 -9.44 -1.57 1.90
CA PHE A 111 -10.01 -2.09 3.13
C PHE A 111 -10.04 -3.61 3.04
N ALA A 112 -9.16 -4.26 3.81
CA ALA A 112 -9.02 -5.71 3.82
C ALA A 112 -9.09 -6.22 5.27
N PRO A 113 -10.30 -6.24 5.89
CA PRO A 113 -10.53 -6.80 7.22
C PRO A 113 -9.81 -8.14 7.44
N GLY A 114 -8.87 -8.19 8.39
CA GLY A 114 -8.06 -9.39 8.64
C GLY A 114 -7.21 -9.83 7.46
N CYS A 115 -6.78 -8.89 6.62
CA CYS A 115 -6.02 -9.11 5.37
C CYS A 115 -6.75 -10.00 4.35
N LYS A 116 -8.07 -9.96 4.34
CA LYS A 116 -8.90 -10.62 3.32
C LYS A 116 -9.28 -9.59 2.26
N PHE A 117 -8.63 -9.67 1.11
CA PHE A 117 -8.96 -8.88 -0.05
C PHE A 117 -10.13 -9.51 -0.80
N SER A 118 -10.99 -8.68 -1.37
CA SER A 118 -12.03 -9.14 -2.29
C SER A 118 -11.41 -9.83 -3.49
N LYS A 119 -12.06 -10.90 -3.97
CA LYS A 119 -11.61 -11.63 -5.15
C LYS A 119 -11.73 -10.71 -6.37
N PRO A 120 -10.66 -10.50 -7.16
CA PRO A 120 -10.73 -9.62 -8.31
C PRO A 120 -11.57 -10.23 -9.44
N SER A 121 -12.22 -9.35 -10.18
CA SER A 121 -12.89 -9.67 -11.44
C SER A 121 -11.91 -9.58 -12.63
N ILE A 122 -12.30 -10.11 -13.79
CA ILE A 122 -11.50 -10.00 -15.00
C ILE A 122 -11.24 -8.51 -15.31
N GLY A 123 -9.98 -8.20 -15.53
CA GLY A 123 -9.48 -6.85 -15.76
C GLY A 123 -9.06 -6.11 -14.49
N GLU A 124 -9.27 -6.66 -13.29
CA GLU A 124 -8.87 -6.04 -12.02
C GLU A 124 -7.51 -6.53 -11.51
N GLY A 125 -6.83 -5.68 -10.73
CA GLY A 125 -5.57 -6.01 -10.08
C GLY A 125 -5.72 -6.91 -8.84
N PHE A 126 -4.63 -7.57 -8.42
CA PHE A 126 -4.52 -8.26 -7.13
C PHE A 126 -3.77 -7.37 -6.11
N PRO A 127 -4.45 -6.65 -5.20
CA PRO A 127 -3.77 -5.76 -4.25
C PRO A 127 -2.81 -6.51 -3.33
N ALA A 128 -3.16 -7.76 -2.99
CA ALA A 128 -2.34 -8.64 -2.17
C ALA A 128 -0.95 -8.92 -2.77
N ALA A 129 -0.82 -8.92 -4.10
CA ALA A 129 0.46 -9.14 -4.78
C ALA A 129 1.46 -7.99 -4.59
N SER A 130 0.97 -6.80 -4.27
CA SER A 130 1.78 -5.58 -4.16
C SER A 130 2.16 -5.22 -2.73
N LEU A 131 1.74 -6.02 -1.75
CA LEU A 131 1.99 -5.72 -0.34
C LEU A 131 3.49 -5.69 0.00
N PRO A 132 3.90 -4.80 0.91
CA PRO A 132 3.11 -3.68 1.45
C PRO A 132 2.93 -2.55 0.42
N LEU A 133 1.79 -1.84 0.53
CA LEU A 133 1.47 -0.72 -0.37
C LEU A 133 2.18 0.57 0.06
N SER A 134 2.57 0.69 1.33
CA SER A 134 3.47 1.73 1.83
C SER A 134 4.84 1.15 2.14
N ARG A 135 5.92 1.79 1.68
CA ARG A 135 7.29 1.30 1.87
C ARG A 135 8.20 2.41 2.39
N PHE A 136 8.91 2.14 3.47
CA PHE A 136 9.79 3.09 4.14
C PHE A 136 11.24 2.67 3.92
N MET A 137 11.91 3.34 2.99
CA MET A 137 13.14 2.88 2.33
C MET A 137 14.34 3.78 2.66
N LYS A 138 14.33 4.48 3.80
CA LYS A 138 15.47 5.32 4.21
C LYS A 138 16.77 4.53 4.26
N GLY A 139 17.77 5.00 3.53
CA GLY A 139 19.09 4.38 3.41
C GLY A 139 19.21 3.36 2.28
N SER A 140 18.10 3.00 1.63
CA SER A 140 18.10 2.13 0.45
C SER A 140 18.27 2.93 -0.85
N SER A 141 18.86 2.30 -1.85
CA SER A 141 19.00 2.84 -3.22
C SER A 141 17.96 2.30 -4.18
N GLU A 142 17.22 1.26 -3.82
CA GLU A 142 16.24 0.60 -4.69
C GLU A 142 15.09 -0.03 -3.90
N VAL A 143 14.01 -0.38 -4.61
CA VAL A 143 12.81 -1.02 -4.07
C VAL A 143 12.23 -2.02 -5.07
N ASN A 144 11.89 -3.23 -4.58
CA ASN A 144 11.37 -4.33 -5.42
C ASN A 144 9.85 -4.40 -5.37
N ILE A 145 9.14 -3.96 -6.40
CA ILE A 145 7.68 -3.93 -6.41
C ILE A 145 7.13 -5.02 -7.33
N GLN A 146 6.10 -5.70 -6.84
CA GLN A 146 5.36 -6.70 -7.59
C GLN A 146 3.94 -6.21 -7.82
N PHE A 147 3.40 -6.47 -8.99
CA PHE A 147 2.01 -6.23 -9.32
C PHE A 147 1.43 -7.46 -9.99
N ALA A 148 0.11 -7.62 -9.90
CA ALA A 148 -0.58 -8.63 -10.67
C ALA A 148 -1.99 -8.19 -11.01
N ALA A 149 -2.56 -8.78 -12.06
CA ALA A 149 -3.96 -8.62 -12.43
C ALA A 149 -4.56 -9.92 -12.95
N LEU A 150 -5.86 -10.08 -12.73
CA LEU A 150 -6.66 -11.10 -13.39
C LEU A 150 -7.04 -10.55 -14.76
N ILE A 151 -6.70 -11.26 -15.83
CA ILE A 151 -6.86 -10.80 -17.21
C ILE A 151 -7.69 -11.79 -18.03
N ASP A 152 -8.28 -11.28 -19.10
CA ASP A 152 -8.72 -12.11 -20.21
C ASP A 152 -7.50 -12.33 -21.13
N PRO A 153 -7.02 -13.58 -21.30
CA PRO A 153 -5.86 -13.87 -22.15
C PRO A 153 -6.03 -13.41 -23.60
N GLN A 154 -7.27 -13.25 -24.07
CA GLN A 154 -7.58 -12.82 -25.44
C GLN A 154 -7.64 -11.30 -25.57
N SER A 155 -7.89 -10.57 -24.47
CA SER A 155 -8.00 -9.11 -24.51
C SER A 155 -7.70 -8.46 -23.16
N TYR A 156 -6.52 -7.85 -23.04
CA TYR A 156 -6.15 -7.14 -21.84
C TYR A 156 -5.35 -5.88 -22.14
N TYR A 157 -5.45 -4.93 -21.20
CA TYR A 157 -4.68 -3.71 -21.18
C TYR A 157 -4.16 -3.49 -19.76
N ILE A 158 -2.84 -3.35 -19.64
CA ILE A 158 -2.16 -3.12 -18.37
C ILE A 158 -1.24 -1.91 -18.54
N LEU A 159 -1.29 -1.01 -17.58
CA LEU A 159 -0.47 0.19 -17.55
C LEU A 159 0.25 0.29 -16.20
N LEU A 160 1.57 0.42 -16.27
CA LEU A 160 2.43 0.78 -15.14
C LEU A 160 2.97 2.20 -15.36
N HIS A 161 2.72 3.10 -14.42
CA HIS A 161 3.19 4.48 -14.49
C HIS A 161 3.67 4.99 -13.13
N ASP A 162 4.53 5.99 -13.14
CA ASP A 162 4.90 6.76 -11.95
C ASP A 162 4.33 8.19 -12.02
N ASP A 163 4.90 9.11 -11.24
CA ASP A 163 4.52 10.52 -11.22
C ASP A 163 5.10 11.32 -12.40
N ILE A 164 5.98 10.73 -13.22
CA ILE A 164 6.62 11.35 -14.39
C ILE A 164 5.89 10.90 -15.66
N GLY A 165 5.53 9.62 -15.76
CA GLY A 165 4.83 9.10 -16.93
C GLY A 165 4.72 7.58 -16.97
N LYS A 166 4.39 7.09 -18.17
CA LYS A 166 4.23 5.67 -18.45
C LYS A 166 5.59 4.96 -18.42
N ILE A 167 5.70 3.92 -17.60
CA ILE A 167 6.90 3.07 -17.50
C ILE A 167 6.76 1.88 -18.47
N CYS A 168 5.64 1.16 -18.35
CA CYS A 168 5.33 0.01 -19.18
C CYS A 168 3.85 0.04 -19.57
N GLU A 169 3.55 -0.34 -20.81
CA GLU A 169 2.19 -0.48 -21.32
C GLU A 169 2.11 -1.78 -22.11
N TRP A 170 1.18 -2.64 -21.72
CA TRP A 170 0.94 -3.91 -22.39
C TRP A 170 -0.49 -3.97 -22.91
N LYS A 171 -0.64 -4.46 -24.13
CA LYS A 171 -1.93 -4.67 -24.76
C LYS A 171 -1.91 -6.00 -25.52
N ASP A 172 -2.86 -6.88 -25.23
CA ASP A 172 -3.09 -8.13 -25.98
C ASP A 172 -1.80 -8.96 -26.22
N ALA A 173 -0.96 -9.10 -25.18
CA ALA A 173 0.37 -9.76 -25.19
C ALA A 173 1.53 -9.03 -25.88
N ALA A 174 1.29 -7.86 -26.48
CA ALA A 174 2.34 -6.97 -26.95
C ALA A 174 2.77 -5.99 -25.86
N LEU A 175 4.06 -5.65 -25.87
CA LEU A 175 4.59 -4.50 -25.15
C LEU A 175 4.49 -3.27 -26.06
N GLU A 176 3.56 -2.37 -25.75
CA GLU A 176 3.30 -1.15 -26.53
C GLU A 176 4.26 -0.02 -26.15
N ASN A 177 4.67 0.05 -24.88
CA ASN A 177 5.62 1.05 -24.39
C ASN A 177 6.48 0.49 -23.26
N GLY A 178 7.76 0.90 -23.22
CA GLY A 178 8.70 0.57 -22.16
C GLY A 178 9.90 -0.26 -22.65
N LYS A 179 10.87 -0.47 -21.76
CA LYS A 179 12.08 -1.26 -22.08
C LYS A 179 11.77 -2.74 -21.99
N LYS A 180 12.07 -3.50 -23.03
CA LYS A 180 11.76 -4.94 -23.09
C LYS A 180 12.40 -5.70 -21.94
N GLU A 181 13.62 -5.36 -21.53
CA GLU A 181 14.34 -6.08 -20.46
C GLU A 181 13.69 -5.89 -19.08
N PHE A 182 12.97 -4.78 -18.89
CA PHE A 182 12.31 -4.43 -17.63
C PHE A 182 10.82 -4.79 -17.63
N CYS A 183 10.11 -4.51 -18.73
CA CYS A 183 8.67 -4.64 -18.84
C CYS A 183 8.24 -6.07 -19.21
N GLN A 184 8.68 -7.05 -18.42
CA GLN A 184 8.35 -8.47 -18.60
C GLN A 184 7.15 -8.86 -17.72
N LEU A 185 6.17 -9.54 -18.33
CA LEU A 185 5.06 -10.17 -17.62
C LEU A 185 5.30 -11.68 -17.53
N THR A 186 5.03 -12.24 -16.36
CA THR A 186 4.91 -13.67 -16.15
C THR A 186 3.44 -14.04 -16.11
N PHE A 187 3.03 -15.02 -16.91
CA PHE A 187 1.66 -15.50 -16.93
C PHE A 187 1.50 -16.75 -16.07
N ARG A 188 0.41 -16.82 -15.29
CA ARG A 188 0.09 -17.94 -14.41
C ARG A 188 -1.37 -18.36 -14.60
N ASN A 189 -1.72 -19.50 -14.00
CA ASN A 189 -3.10 -20.01 -13.94
C ASN A 189 -3.79 -20.02 -15.32
N ASN A 190 -3.27 -20.83 -16.25
CA ASN A 190 -3.73 -20.90 -17.63
C ASN A 190 -3.76 -19.54 -18.35
N ASN A 191 -2.73 -18.73 -18.11
CA ASN A 191 -2.55 -17.37 -18.63
C ASN A 191 -3.60 -16.33 -18.19
N SER A 192 -4.47 -16.67 -17.24
CA SER A 192 -5.48 -15.74 -16.72
C SER A 192 -4.92 -14.74 -15.71
N GLU A 193 -3.69 -14.93 -15.24
CA GLU A 193 -3.03 -14.00 -14.32
C GLU A 193 -1.76 -13.44 -14.94
N ALA A 194 -1.67 -12.10 -15.01
CA ALA A 194 -0.46 -11.40 -15.42
C ALA A 194 0.26 -10.88 -14.17
N TRP A 195 1.55 -11.22 -14.04
CA TRP A 195 2.40 -10.83 -12.93
C TRP A 195 3.59 -10.02 -13.42
N PHE A 196 3.83 -8.88 -12.79
CA PHE A 196 5.01 -8.04 -13.02
C PHE A 196 5.87 -8.00 -11.77
N TYR A 197 7.19 -8.06 -11.95
CA TYR A 197 8.17 -7.86 -10.89
C TYR A 197 9.24 -6.89 -11.39
N GLY A 198 9.46 -5.81 -10.64
CA GLY A 198 10.42 -4.78 -11.02
C GLY A 198 11.21 -4.23 -9.84
N THR A 199 12.50 -3.97 -10.08
CA THR A 199 13.39 -3.25 -9.16
C THR A 199 13.49 -1.80 -9.60
N PHE A 200 13.02 -0.88 -8.78
CA PHE A 200 13.02 0.56 -9.05
C PHE A 200 14.15 1.22 -8.30
N GLN A 201 14.99 1.94 -9.03
CA GLN A 201 16.08 2.72 -8.44
C GLN A 201 15.52 4.02 -7.85
N ARG A 202 16.09 4.42 -6.72
CA ARG A 202 15.82 5.70 -6.08
C ARG A 202 16.23 6.83 -7.02
N ASP A 203 15.33 7.79 -7.21
CA ASP A 203 15.62 9.03 -7.90
C ASP A 203 15.89 10.17 -6.88
N ASN A 204 15.91 11.41 -7.35
CA ASN A 204 16.13 12.57 -6.49
C ASN A 204 14.91 13.00 -5.67
N LYS A 205 13.79 12.25 -5.72
CA LYS A 205 12.60 12.57 -4.94
C LYS A 205 12.67 11.93 -3.56
N GLU A 206 12.04 12.60 -2.60
CA GLU A 206 11.85 12.04 -1.27
C GLU A 206 10.87 10.86 -1.29
N ARG A 207 9.96 10.87 -2.27
CA ARG A 207 8.79 10.01 -2.34
C ARG A 207 8.42 9.69 -3.79
N ASN A 208 8.00 8.45 -4.04
CA ASN A 208 7.53 8.00 -5.35
C ASN A 208 6.22 7.22 -5.19
N ASN A 209 5.34 7.33 -6.18
CA ASN A 209 4.19 6.42 -6.34
C ASN A 209 4.32 5.62 -7.62
N TYR A 210 4.22 4.30 -7.52
CA TYR A 210 4.15 3.39 -8.66
C TYR A 210 2.74 2.85 -8.76
N LYS A 211 2.14 3.04 -9.93
CA LYS A 211 0.71 2.93 -10.14
C LYS A 211 0.46 1.87 -11.21
N TRP A 212 -0.38 0.91 -10.88
CA TRP A 212 -0.73 -0.23 -11.71
C TRP A 212 -2.23 -0.19 -11.99
N TRP A 213 -2.53 0.01 -13.26
CA TRP A 213 -3.89 0.00 -13.76
C TRP A 213 -4.07 -1.18 -14.71
N SER A 214 -5.16 -1.89 -14.54
CA SER A 214 -5.64 -2.91 -15.46
C SER A 214 -7.04 -2.50 -15.89
N LYS A 215 -7.41 -2.86 -17.13
CA LYS A 215 -8.63 -2.48 -17.88
C LYS A 215 -9.87 -2.06 -17.05
N SER A 216 -10.16 -2.73 -15.94
CA SER A 216 -11.27 -2.44 -15.04
C SER A 216 -10.84 -2.37 -13.57
N GLY A 217 -11.65 -1.71 -12.75
CA GLY A 217 -11.51 -1.71 -11.30
C GLY A 217 -10.54 -0.67 -10.74
N PRO A 218 -10.22 -0.77 -9.44
CA PRO A 218 -9.42 0.21 -8.75
C PRO A 218 -7.95 0.14 -9.16
N LEU A 219 -7.34 1.31 -9.28
CA LEU A 219 -5.88 1.45 -9.37
C LEU A 219 -5.23 0.79 -8.15
N ILE A 220 -4.18 -0.02 -8.36
CA ILE A 220 -3.27 -0.42 -7.29
C ILE A 220 -2.09 0.53 -7.33
N SER A 221 -1.71 1.07 -6.19
CA SER A 221 -0.55 1.95 -6.10
C SER A 221 0.32 1.56 -4.92
N VAL A 222 1.64 1.70 -5.10
CA VAL A 222 2.64 1.50 -4.06
C VAL A 222 3.36 2.82 -3.83
N SER A 223 3.22 3.36 -2.63
CA SER A 223 3.90 4.57 -2.17
C SER A 223 5.22 4.21 -1.50
N VAL A 224 6.29 4.81 -1.98
CA VAL A 224 7.64 4.62 -1.47
C VAL A 224 8.12 5.93 -0.87
N ASP A 225 8.54 5.89 0.39
CA ASP A 225 9.10 7.01 1.14
C ASP A 225 10.56 6.71 1.47
N TRP A 226 11.47 7.47 0.86
CA TRP A 226 12.92 7.29 1.03
C TRP A 226 13.48 8.03 2.25
N MET A 227 12.64 8.71 3.02
CA MET A 227 13.02 9.57 4.14
C MET A 227 12.73 8.91 5.50
N GLN A 228 11.80 7.96 5.53
CA GLN A 228 11.39 7.25 6.73
C GLN A 228 11.94 5.81 6.78
N THR A 229 12.21 5.33 7.98
CA THR A 229 12.46 3.90 8.28
C THR A 229 11.22 3.29 8.89
N GLY A 230 11.04 1.98 8.75
CA GLY A 230 10.01 1.23 9.48
C GLY A 230 9.31 0.20 8.61
N ASN A 231 8.25 -0.38 9.14
CA ASN A 231 7.42 -1.34 8.44
C ASN A 231 6.01 -0.78 8.26
N ALA A 232 5.40 -1.08 7.13
CA ALA A 232 3.98 -0.81 6.91
C ALA A 232 3.13 -1.57 7.95
N PRO A 233 2.05 -0.98 8.48
CA PRO A 233 1.21 -1.64 9.47
C PRO A 233 0.67 -2.99 8.99
N GLU A 234 0.35 -3.10 7.70
CA GLU A 234 -0.20 -4.31 7.10
C GLU A 234 0.76 -5.51 7.14
N ASN A 235 2.09 -5.28 7.17
CA ASN A 235 3.07 -6.38 7.26
C ASN A 235 2.84 -7.26 8.49
N LYS A 236 2.47 -6.67 9.63
CA LYS A 236 2.30 -7.43 10.87
C LYS A 236 1.14 -8.43 10.80
N ILE A 237 0.12 -8.13 10.01
CA ILE A 237 -1.14 -8.89 10.00
C ILE A 237 -1.19 -9.76 8.74
N CYS A 238 -0.84 -9.21 7.58
CA CYS A 238 -0.99 -9.91 6.31
C CYS A 238 0.09 -10.98 6.11
N SER A 239 1.31 -10.77 6.63
CA SER A 239 2.37 -11.80 6.57
C SER A 239 2.05 -13.01 7.46
N ARG A 240 1.46 -12.80 8.64
CA ARG A 240 1.05 -13.91 9.54
C ARG A 240 -0.02 -14.81 8.92
N ASN A 241 -0.94 -14.23 8.14
CA ASN A 241 -2.00 -14.98 7.47
C ASN A 241 -1.49 -15.74 6.25
N ALA A 242 -0.44 -15.25 5.57
CA ALA A 242 0.24 -15.99 4.52
C ALA A 242 0.89 -17.27 5.07
N ASP A 243 1.54 -17.18 6.24
CA ASP A 243 2.16 -18.32 6.92
C ASP A 243 1.10 -19.34 7.40
N MET A 244 0.00 -18.89 8.00
CA MET A 244 -1.09 -19.78 8.44
C MET A 244 -1.80 -20.47 7.28
N ASN A 245 -2.05 -19.78 6.17
CA ASN A 245 -2.66 -20.38 4.98
C ASN A 245 -1.72 -21.39 4.30
N ALA A 246 -0.41 -21.13 4.31
CA ALA A 246 0.60 -22.07 3.82
C ALA A 246 0.73 -23.32 4.70
N LEU A 247 0.54 -23.18 6.02
CA LEU A 247 0.48 -24.30 6.96
C LEU A 247 -0.81 -25.12 6.81
N SER A 248 -1.97 -24.49 6.62
CA SER A 248 -3.22 -25.22 6.41
C SER A 248 -3.25 -25.98 5.07
N SER A 249 -2.63 -25.44 4.02
CA SER A 249 -2.52 -26.13 2.72
C SER A 249 -1.56 -27.32 2.75
N ARG A 250 -0.59 -27.35 3.69
CA ARG A 250 0.32 -28.51 3.86
C ARG A 250 -0.31 -29.65 4.66
N ASN A 251 -1.26 -29.34 5.54
CA ASN A 251 -1.94 -30.34 6.38
C ASN A 251 -3.21 -30.92 5.72
N SER A 252 -3.52 -30.50 4.49
CA SER A 252 -4.70 -30.94 3.72
C SER A 252 -4.33 -31.81 2.51
N ASN A 253 -3.06 -32.23 2.37
CA ASN A 253 -2.56 -33.15 1.35
C ASN A 253 -2.07 -34.45 2.00
#